data_AF-A0AAN8X1D3-F1
#
_entry.id   AF-A0AAN8X1D3-F1
#
_cell.length_a   1.000
_cell.length_b   1.000
_cell.length_c   1.000
_cell.angle_alpha   90.00
_cell.angle_beta   90.00
_cell.angle_gamma   90.00
#
_symmetry.space_group_name_H-M   'P 1'
#
loop_
_entity.id
_entity.type
_entity.pdbx_description
1 polymer ?
#
loop_
_entity_poly.entity_id
_entity_poly.type
_entity_poly.pdbx_seq_one_letter_code
_entity_poly.pdbx_strand_id
1 'polypeptide(L)'
;MCCSGNNTLPIRDCTFNGKTYKDGEQVEGICVNLICRSGQWASTGNIDECCRKCNVKDDPHFVSYDGVAFDFHGTCNYSITQEGVTQNPPFGVFGDFRTCLSSRSCVDATTFKDNENTIISMTYAGMANVAVNGNPFTVTTTIQNVAGHPVLAWRVGDCIRFLGTQRWNTAGTGAWRQVYLYAHPALTDRLYGLCGHYNYYTPDDLTHRDLSVTAPTFLPNAFGNSWKTSVQADSTCLSTPLIREPIAIRSRQKRQDGSVVDPCWNETYAKCYEILSTVEYNGNYPTEEQLQINSMFCATDLCAFKQAGNNQSDIDGYIRAIIEMLKTTVMYDAMATPGAAPIKDVCLPCLGTCGDGGNCRFQCDSSEEEVSGWCPFKKCKCCKKKPTCEDFTCGEGGTCRSCSCMEGEEVISGQCPMEGCLCCKKKPGKYTCLLTTEAPR
;
A
#
# COMPACT_ATOMS: atom_id res chain seq x y z
N MET A 1 22.96 -49.94 34.32
CA MET A 1 21.85 -49.03 33.98
C MET A 1 22.44 -47.88 33.18
N CYS A 2 22.29 -47.91 31.86
CA CYS A 2 22.59 -46.76 31.00
C CYS A 2 21.37 -45.83 31.04
N CYS A 3 21.55 -44.59 31.50
CA CYS A 3 20.51 -43.57 31.37
C CYS A 3 20.41 -43.17 29.90
N SER A 4 19.43 -43.71 29.18
CA SER A 4 18.94 -43.14 27.93
C SER A 4 18.03 -41.95 28.29
N GLY A 5 18.66 -40.83 28.63
CA GLY A 5 17.97 -39.55 28.78
C GLY A 5 17.94 -38.87 27.42
N ASN A 6 16.82 -38.99 26.71
CA ASN A 6 16.53 -38.14 25.55
C ASN A 6 16.36 -36.70 26.09
N ASN A 7 17.46 -35.97 26.23
CA ASN A 7 17.47 -34.56 26.59
C ASN A 7 17.09 -33.73 25.35
N THR A 8 15.84 -33.86 24.91
CA THR A 8 15.27 -32.86 24.00
C THR A 8 15.05 -31.60 24.82
N LEU A 9 15.83 -30.55 24.57
CA LEU A 9 15.59 -29.22 25.11
C LEU A 9 14.10 -28.86 24.93
N PRO A 10 13.44 -28.27 25.93
CA PRO A 10 12.03 -27.92 25.79
C PRO A 10 11.87 -26.96 24.61
N ILE A 11 11.08 -27.39 23.62
CA ILE A 11 10.66 -26.57 22.50
C ILE A 11 9.94 -25.37 23.09
N ARG A 12 10.43 -24.16 22.77
CA ARG A 12 9.86 -22.90 23.23
C ARG A 12 8.89 -22.35 22.17
N ASP A 13 7.88 -21.66 22.65
CA ASP A 13 6.90 -20.99 21.79
C ASP A 13 7.36 -19.55 21.47
N CYS A 14 6.90 -19.03 20.34
CA CYS A 14 7.08 -17.64 19.94
C CYS A 14 5.87 -16.81 20.37
N THR A 15 6.06 -15.50 20.48
CA THR A 15 4.97 -14.56 20.76
C THR A 15 4.97 -13.42 19.75
N PHE A 16 3.77 -13.01 19.36
CA PHE A 16 3.53 -11.84 18.54
C PHE A 16 2.12 -11.29 18.81
N ASN A 17 2.01 -9.98 19.06
CA ASN A 17 0.74 -9.29 19.34
C ASN A 17 -0.12 -10.00 20.43
N GLY A 18 0.51 -10.43 21.52
CA GLY A 18 -0.16 -11.12 22.63
C GLY A 18 -0.60 -12.57 22.33
N LYS A 19 -0.43 -13.07 21.10
CA LYS A 19 -0.69 -14.46 20.72
C LYS A 19 0.58 -15.30 20.84
N THR A 20 0.42 -16.53 21.32
CA THR A 20 1.47 -17.55 21.39
C THR A 20 1.40 -18.45 20.17
N TYR A 21 2.56 -18.80 19.62
CA TYR A 21 2.73 -19.64 18.44
C TYR A 21 3.65 -20.81 18.76
N LYS A 22 3.17 -22.03 18.53
CA LYS A 22 3.95 -23.26 18.73
C LYS A 22 5.02 -23.39 17.65
N ASP A 23 6.04 -24.21 17.92
CA ASP A 23 7.03 -24.56 16.90
C ASP A 23 6.37 -25.10 15.63
N GLY A 24 6.77 -24.55 14.48
CA GLY A 24 6.18 -24.83 13.18
C GLY A 24 4.99 -23.95 12.79
N GLU A 25 4.35 -23.23 13.72
CA GLU A 25 3.25 -22.33 13.40
C GLU A 25 3.72 -21.05 12.71
N GLN A 26 2.87 -20.54 11.83
CA GLN A 26 3.12 -19.32 11.06
C GLN A 26 2.19 -18.18 11.49
N VAL A 27 2.63 -16.95 11.28
CA VAL A 27 1.74 -15.78 11.41
C VAL A 27 0.89 -15.68 10.14
N GLU A 28 -0.43 -15.69 10.30
CA GLU A 28 -1.38 -15.59 9.19
C GLU A 28 -1.66 -14.13 8.80
N GLY A 29 -2.06 -13.92 7.55
CA GLY A 29 -2.56 -12.61 7.09
C GLY A 29 -1.48 -11.53 7.00
N ILE A 30 -0.23 -11.93 6.77
CA ILE A 30 0.93 -11.05 6.60
C ILE A 30 1.65 -11.37 5.30
N CYS A 31 2.39 -10.41 4.76
CA CYS A 31 3.11 -10.60 3.50
C CYS A 31 4.42 -11.36 3.63
N VAL A 32 5.10 -11.27 4.78
CA VAL A 32 6.35 -11.98 5.01
C VAL A 32 6.03 -13.28 5.72
N ASN A 33 6.41 -14.43 5.16
CA ASN A 33 6.18 -15.69 5.85
C ASN A 33 7.17 -15.86 7.02
N LEU A 34 6.63 -15.83 8.25
CA LEU A 34 7.34 -16.04 9.51
C LEU A 34 6.87 -17.32 10.18
N ILE A 35 7.81 -18.20 10.51
CA ILE A 35 7.58 -19.48 11.18
C ILE A 35 8.27 -19.51 12.54
N CYS A 36 7.57 -20.00 13.57
CA CYS A 36 8.15 -20.17 14.88
C CYS A 36 9.09 -21.38 14.90
N ARG A 37 10.33 -21.17 15.37
CA ARG A 37 11.36 -22.20 15.51
C ARG A 37 12.00 -22.09 16.88
N SER A 38 11.65 -23.00 17.78
CA SER A 38 12.26 -23.15 19.11
C SER A 38 12.31 -21.83 19.90
N GLY A 39 11.22 -21.07 19.85
CA GLY A 39 11.05 -19.79 20.55
C GLY A 39 11.62 -18.58 19.83
N GLN A 40 12.07 -18.74 18.58
CA GLN A 40 12.53 -17.65 17.72
C GLN A 40 11.76 -17.62 16.42
N TRP A 41 11.43 -16.41 15.95
CA TRP A 41 10.86 -16.23 14.63
C TRP A 41 11.93 -16.42 13.56
N ALA A 42 11.64 -17.25 12.57
CA ALA A 42 12.44 -17.40 11.36
C ALA A 42 11.62 -16.91 10.16
N SER A 43 12.25 -16.11 9.28
CA SER A 43 11.64 -15.76 7.99
C SER A 43 12.03 -16.79 6.94
N THR A 44 11.07 -17.20 6.11
CA THR A 44 11.38 -18.03 4.94
C THR A 44 11.95 -17.21 3.78
N GLY A 45 12.11 -15.89 3.92
CA GLY A 45 12.53 -14.96 2.87
C GLY A 45 11.39 -14.56 1.93
N ASN A 46 10.47 -15.49 1.67
CA ASN A 46 9.39 -15.33 0.70
C ASN A 46 8.38 -14.25 1.10
N ILE A 47 7.99 -13.45 0.11
CA ILE A 47 6.82 -12.58 0.17
C ILE A 47 5.65 -13.33 -0.45
N ASP A 48 4.49 -13.29 0.20
CA ASP A 48 3.25 -13.88 -0.31
C ASP A 48 2.91 -13.27 -1.68
N GLU A 49 2.67 -14.13 -2.67
CA GLU A 49 2.36 -13.74 -4.06
C GLU A 49 1.12 -12.85 -4.17
N CYS A 50 0.25 -12.89 -3.17
CA CYS A 50 -0.95 -12.07 -3.14
C CYS A 50 -0.69 -10.65 -2.61
N CYS A 51 0.46 -10.38 -2.00
CA CYS A 51 0.79 -9.05 -1.53
C CYS A 51 1.23 -8.12 -2.66
N ARG A 52 0.77 -6.87 -2.60
CA ARG A 52 1.22 -5.81 -3.50
C ARG A 52 2.30 -4.97 -2.88
N LYS A 53 3.23 -4.54 -3.73
CA LYS A 53 4.39 -3.73 -3.37
C LYS A 53 4.18 -2.29 -3.83
N CYS A 54 4.15 -1.35 -2.90
CA CYS A 54 4.45 0.05 -3.20
C CYS A 54 5.92 0.31 -2.87
N ASN A 55 6.58 1.15 -3.66
CA ASN A 55 7.95 1.55 -3.35
C ASN A 55 8.23 3.02 -3.65
N VAL A 56 9.10 3.59 -2.82
CA VAL A 56 9.63 4.95 -2.94
C VAL A 56 11.15 4.82 -3.02
N LYS A 57 11.77 5.37 -4.07
CA LYS A 57 13.22 5.27 -4.29
C LYS A 57 13.83 6.66 -4.48
N ASP A 58 14.82 6.99 -3.64
CA ASP A 58 15.68 8.18 -3.77
C ASP A 58 14.94 9.51 -3.99
N ASP A 59 14.88 9.98 -5.24
CA ASP A 59 14.76 11.39 -5.59
C ASP A 59 13.38 12.09 -5.70
N PRO A 60 12.22 11.61 -5.23
CA PRO A 60 11.73 10.26 -5.06
C PRO A 60 10.89 9.79 -6.27
N HIS A 61 11.25 8.60 -6.73
CA HIS A 61 10.49 7.81 -7.69
C HIS A 61 9.51 6.91 -6.93
N PHE A 62 8.22 7.03 -7.24
CA PHE A 62 7.16 6.22 -6.67
C PHE A 62 6.66 5.18 -7.66
N VAL A 63 6.35 3.99 -7.15
CA VAL A 63 5.46 3.03 -7.81
C VAL A 63 4.37 2.67 -6.80
N SER A 64 3.12 2.95 -7.15
CA SER A 64 1.93 2.64 -6.33
C SER A 64 1.72 1.13 -6.17
N TYR A 65 0.74 0.73 -5.34
CA TYR A 65 0.39 -0.69 -5.20
C TYR A 65 -0.14 -1.33 -6.49
N ASP A 66 -0.80 -0.54 -7.35
CA ASP A 66 -1.39 -1.02 -8.60
C ASP A 66 -0.50 -0.77 -9.83
N GLY A 67 0.69 -0.17 -9.63
CA GLY A 67 1.75 -0.10 -10.63
C GLY A 67 1.91 1.24 -11.34
N VAL A 68 1.25 2.31 -10.87
CA VAL A 68 1.46 3.66 -11.39
C VAL A 68 2.81 4.19 -10.95
N ALA A 69 3.69 4.43 -11.92
CA ALA A 69 5.01 5.03 -11.73
C ALA A 69 4.98 6.55 -11.92
N PHE A 70 5.49 7.31 -10.95
CA PHE A 70 5.51 8.77 -10.98
C PHE A 70 6.62 9.38 -10.10
N ASP A 71 6.97 10.63 -10.38
CA ASP A 71 7.93 11.43 -9.60
C ASP A 71 7.20 12.49 -8.77
N PHE A 72 7.61 12.67 -7.52
CA PHE A 72 7.04 13.70 -6.66
C PHE A 72 8.09 14.35 -5.74
N HIS A 73 8.55 15.55 -6.11
CA HIS A 73 9.65 16.20 -5.42
C HIS A 73 9.25 17.11 -4.24
N GLY A 74 8.39 16.61 -3.35
CA GLY A 74 7.99 17.34 -2.14
C GLY A 74 9.09 17.36 -1.07
N THR A 75 9.19 18.45 -0.29
CA THR A 75 10.19 18.58 0.80
C THR A 75 9.54 18.75 2.18
N CYS A 76 8.53 17.93 2.46
CA CYS A 76 7.74 17.95 3.68
C CYS A 76 7.50 16.52 4.17
N ASN A 77 6.77 16.37 5.27
CA ASN A 77 6.24 15.08 5.69
C ASN A 77 4.93 14.76 4.94
N TYR A 78 4.86 13.57 4.34
CA TYR A 78 3.73 13.11 3.54
C TYR A 78 3.28 11.71 3.95
N SER A 79 1.98 11.44 3.81
CA SER A 79 1.40 10.11 3.92
C SER A 79 1.80 9.26 2.71
N ILE A 80 2.78 8.37 2.88
CA ILE A 80 3.15 7.40 1.84
C ILE A 80 1.99 6.40 1.69
N THR A 81 1.52 5.83 2.80
CA THR A 81 0.28 5.04 2.84
C THR A 81 -0.39 5.18 4.21
N GLN A 82 -1.72 5.19 4.25
CA GLN A 82 -2.51 5.25 5.48
C GLN A 82 -3.90 4.65 5.26
N GLU A 83 -4.62 4.38 6.35
CA GLU A 83 -6.06 4.08 6.28
C GLU A 83 -6.89 5.36 6.19
N GLY A 84 -7.79 5.40 5.21
CA GLY A 84 -8.69 6.52 4.97
C GLY A 84 -7.98 7.84 4.66
N VAL A 85 -8.72 8.94 4.66
CA VAL A 85 -8.23 10.26 4.23
C VAL A 85 -7.88 11.22 5.38
N THR A 86 -8.12 10.82 6.63
CA THR A 86 -7.88 11.65 7.82
C THR A 86 -6.41 12.11 7.92
N GLN A 87 -6.17 13.33 8.42
CA GLN A 87 -4.81 13.82 8.64
C GLN A 87 -4.09 13.16 9.83
N ASN A 88 -4.84 12.50 10.72
CA ASN A 88 -4.29 11.71 11.82
C ASN A 88 -4.86 10.29 11.76
N PRO A 89 -4.37 9.46 10.83
CA PRO A 89 -4.86 8.10 10.69
C PRO A 89 -4.40 7.24 11.88
N PRO A 90 -5.17 6.20 12.27
CA PRO A 90 -4.81 5.32 13.38
C PRO A 90 -3.50 4.56 13.11
N PHE A 91 -3.26 4.22 11.83
CA PHE A 91 -2.02 3.62 11.34
C PHE A 91 -1.65 4.16 9.96
N GLY A 92 -0.35 4.14 9.64
CA GLY A 92 0.17 4.69 8.39
C GLY A 92 1.69 4.78 8.35
N VAL A 93 2.23 4.80 7.14
CA VAL A 93 3.65 5.07 6.90
C VAL A 93 3.78 6.45 6.28
N PHE A 94 4.67 7.23 6.85
CA PHE A 94 4.92 8.61 6.47
C PHE A 94 6.39 8.79 6.13
N GLY A 95 6.69 9.69 5.20
CA GLY A 95 8.05 10.05 4.82
C GLY A 95 8.27 11.52 5.03
N ASP A 96 9.31 11.88 5.81
CA ASP A 96 9.86 13.24 5.85
C ASP A 96 10.88 13.37 4.72
N PHE A 97 10.52 14.14 3.70
CA PHE A 97 11.37 14.38 2.53
C PHE A 97 12.09 15.72 2.68
N ARG A 98 13.38 15.75 2.37
CA ARG A 98 14.19 16.98 2.45
C ARG A 98 15.06 17.18 1.24
N THR A 99 15.48 18.43 1.03
CA THR A 99 16.43 18.75 -0.02
C THR A 99 17.74 17.98 0.16
N CYS A 100 18.16 17.27 -0.87
CA CYS A 100 19.39 16.52 -0.97
C CYS A 100 20.04 16.82 -2.32
N LEU A 101 21.35 16.52 -2.45
CA LEU A 101 22.08 16.61 -3.74
C LEU A 101 21.81 17.95 -4.48
N SER A 102 21.89 19.06 -3.74
CA SER A 102 21.73 20.46 -4.19
C SER A 102 20.35 20.89 -4.73
N SER A 103 19.53 19.99 -5.29
CA SER A 103 18.26 20.37 -5.94
C SER A 103 17.17 19.30 -5.94
N ARG A 104 17.46 18.12 -5.38
CA ARG A 104 16.53 16.98 -5.31
C ARG A 104 15.85 16.94 -3.96
N SER A 105 14.74 16.21 -3.85
CA SER A 105 14.16 15.83 -2.57
C SER A 105 14.44 14.35 -2.31
N CYS A 106 14.86 13.98 -1.12
CA CYS A 106 15.08 12.60 -0.76
C CYS A 106 14.35 12.25 0.53
N VAL A 107 14.02 10.96 0.72
CA VAL A 107 13.52 10.46 2.02
C VAL A 107 14.62 10.64 3.08
N ASP A 108 14.39 11.52 4.06
CA ASP A 108 15.30 11.78 5.18
C ASP A 108 14.94 10.92 6.40
N ALA A 109 13.64 10.74 6.63
CA ALA A 109 13.12 9.86 7.67
C ALA A 109 11.82 9.18 7.25
N THR A 110 11.56 8.02 7.83
CA THR A 110 10.33 7.25 7.68
C THR A 110 9.71 7.01 9.04
N THR A 111 8.41 7.23 9.17
CA THR A 111 7.64 6.92 10.37
C THR A 111 6.66 5.80 10.07
N PHE A 112 6.76 4.70 10.82
CA PHE A 112 5.84 3.58 10.82
C PHE A 112 4.94 3.67 12.06
N LYS A 113 3.65 3.96 11.85
CA LYS A 113 2.65 4.02 12.93
C LYS A 113 1.75 2.79 12.85
N ASP A 114 1.93 1.82 13.74
CA ASP A 114 1.09 0.60 13.77
C ASP A 114 -0.25 0.80 14.46
N ASN A 115 -0.27 1.71 15.44
CA ASN A 115 -1.44 2.17 16.16
C ASN A 115 -1.08 3.48 16.89
N GLU A 116 -2.03 4.06 17.64
CA GLU A 116 -1.83 5.30 18.38
C GLU A 116 -0.67 5.27 19.39
N ASN A 117 -0.35 4.09 19.91
CA ASN A 117 0.67 3.88 20.95
C ASN A 117 1.97 3.27 20.41
N THR A 118 2.08 3.03 19.10
CA THR A 118 3.28 2.43 18.50
C THR A 118 3.69 3.23 17.27
N ILE A 119 4.64 4.15 17.47
CA ILE A 119 5.23 4.99 16.44
C ILE A 119 6.72 4.69 16.37
N ILE A 120 7.19 4.17 15.25
CA ILE A 120 8.60 3.86 15.01
C ILE A 120 9.14 4.80 13.94
N SER A 121 10.13 5.61 14.29
CA SER A 121 10.78 6.53 13.37
C SER A 121 12.20 6.06 13.05
N MET A 122 12.55 6.07 11.77
CA MET A 122 13.84 5.67 11.24
C MET A 122 14.39 6.82 10.40
N THR A 123 15.61 7.27 10.69
CA THR A 123 16.29 8.29 9.89
C THR A 123 17.24 7.62 8.90
N TYR A 124 17.57 8.32 7.82
CA TYR A 124 18.59 7.88 6.85
C TYR A 124 19.93 7.54 7.52
N ALA A 125 20.33 8.29 8.56
CA ALA A 125 21.55 7.99 9.32
C ALA A 125 21.43 6.76 10.24
N GLY A 126 20.20 6.33 10.53
CA GLY A 126 19.87 5.25 11.45
C GLY A 126 20.02 3.86 10.83
N MET A 127 21.25 3.40 10.59
CA MET A 127 21.52 2.07 10.01
C MET A 127 20.86 0.90 10.76
N ALA A 128 20.98 0.92 12.09
CA ALA A 128 20.49 -0.15 12.98
C ALA A 128 19.64 0.37 14.13
N ASN A 129 19.52 1.70 14.27
CA ASN A 129 18.91 2.33 15.42
C ASN A 129 17.70 3.12 14.96
N VAL A 130 16.57 2.84 15.59
CA VAL A 130 15.29 3.50 15.34
C VAL A 130 14.77 4.08 16.64
N ALA A 131 13.82 5.00 16.56
CA ALA A 131 13.15 5.57 17.73
C ALA A 131 11.75 4.99 17.84
N VAL A 132 11.45 4.30 18.93
CA VAL A 132 10.12 3.77 19.26
C VAL A 132 9.49 4.69 20.30
N ASN A 133 8.44 5.41 19.90
CA ASN A 133 7.84 6.50 20.69
C ASN A 133 8.88 7.49 21.23
N GLY A 134 9.88 7.82 20.42
CA GLY A 134 10.98 8.72 20.78
C GLY A 134 12.13 8.06 21.56
N ASN A 135 11.99 6.82 22.02
CA ASN A 135 13.05 6.10 22.74
C ASN A 135 13.92 5.28 21.78
N PRO A 136 15.25 5.28 21.93
CA PRO A 136 16.12 4.52 21.04
C PRO A 136 15.90 3.01 21.16
N PHE A 137 15.91 2.32 20.03
CA PHE A 137 15.80 0.88 19.92
C PHE A 137 16.76 0.37 18.83
N THR A 138 17.61 -0.60 19.18
CA THR A 138 18.55 -1.20 18.23
C THR A 138 17.94 -2.45 17.61
N VAL A 139 17.78 -2.44 16.29
CA VAL A 139 17.31 -3.57 15.50
C VAL A 139 18.48 -4.50 15.18
N THR A 140 18.34 -5.79 15.47
CA THR A 140 19.36 -6.81 15.18
C THR A 140 19.02 -7.60 13.93
N THR A 141 19.91 -8.50 13.49
CA THR A 141 19.66 -9.43 12.37
C THR A 141 18.69 -10.55 12.74
N THR A 142 18.41 -10.75 14.03
CA THR A 142 17.42 -11.72 14.51
C THR A 142 16.06 -11.05 14.61
N ILE A 143 14.99 -11.79 14.29
CA ILE A 143 13.62 -11.28 14.43
C ILE A 143 13.27 -11.15 15.90
N GLN A 144 13.06 -9.90 16.33
CA GLN A 144 12.83 -9.55 17.73
C GLN A 144 11.53 -8.76 17.90
N ASN A 145 10.85 -9.00 19.02
CA ASN A 145 9.76 -8.15 19.46
C ASN A 145 10.30 -6.76 19.84
N VAL A 146 9.63 -5.72 19.36
CA VAL A 146 9.86 -4.35 19.80
C VAL A 146 9.28 -4.21 21.20
N ALA A 147 10.12 -3.89 22.18
CA ALA A 147 9.77 -4.00 23.60
C ALA A 147 8.49 -3.24 23.96
N GLY A 148 7.44 -3.97 24.38
CA GLY A 148 6.16 -3.39 24.77
C GLY A 148 5.21 -3.03 23.61
N HIS A 149 5.59 -3.31 22.36
CA HIS A 149 4.82 -2.97 21.17
C HIS A 149 4.51 -4.23 20.34
N PRO A 150 3.35 -4.29 19.66
CA PRO A 150 2.96 -5.44 18.85
C PRO A 150 3.63 -5.41 17.47
N VAL A 151 4.96 -5.24 17.46
CA VAL A 151 5.77 -5.12 16.24
C VAL A 151 6.96 -6.06 16.34
N LEU A 152 7.24 -6.81 15.27
CA LEU A 152 8.51 -7.48 15.05
C LEU A 152 9.42 -6.60 14.21
N ALA A 153 10.70 -6.52 14.57
CA ALA A 153 11.71 -5.79 13.83
C ALA A 153 12.93 -6.68 13.58
N TRP A 154 13.55 -6.57 12.41
CA TRP A 154 14.81 -7.24 12.11
C TRP A 154 15.57 -6.57 10.97
N ARG A 155 16.84 -6.91 10.85
CA ARG A 155 17.74 -6.44 9.79
C ARG A 155 18.02 -7.51 8.76
N VAL A 156 18.07 -7.09 7.51
CA VAL A 156 18.59 -7.87 6.38
C VAL A 156 19.56 -6.95 5.62
N GLY A 157 20.87 -7.20 5.77
CA GLY A 157 21.90 -6.25 5.31
C GLY A 157 21.75 -4.87 5.98
N ASP A 158 21.72 -3.82 5.17
CA ASP A 158 21.56 -2.42 5.62
C ASP A 158 20.10 -1.98 5.76
N CYS A 159 19.20 -2.95 5.77
CA CYS A 159 17.78 -2.69 5.72
C CYS A 159 17.08 -3.15 6.98
N ILE A 160 16.13 -2.34 7.43
CA ILE A 160 15.32 -2.60 8.60
C ILE A 160 13.92 -2.96 8.12
N ARG A 161 13.40 -4.09 8.61
CA ARG A 161 12.05 -4.56 8.35
C ARG A 161 11.21 -4.45 9.61
N PHE A 162 9.96 -4.05 9.44
CA PHE A 162 8.94 -4.05 10.47
C PHE A 162 7.73 -4.85 10.00
N LEU A 163 7.24 -5.70 10.90
CA LEU A 163 5.93 -6.33 10.80
C LEU A 163 5.11 -5.89 12.01
N GLY A 164 4.05 -5.12 11.74
CA GLY A 164 3.07 -4.75 12.74
C GLY A 164 1.77 -5.55 12.60
N THR A 165 0.70 -5.04 13.21
CA THR A 165 -0.59 -5.71 13.30
C THR A 165 -1.52 -5.44 12.12
N GLN A 166 -1.28 -4.38 11.35
CA GLN A 166 -2.21 -3.90 10.31
C GLN A 166 -2.08 -4.65 8.97
N ARG A 167 -1.55 -5.88 8.97
CA ARG A 167 -1.37 -6.73 7.75
C ARG A 167 -0.55 -6.07 6.63
N TRP A 168 0.26 -5.12 7.04
CA TRP A 168 1.24 -4.37 6.27
C TRP A 168 2.65 -4.74 6.74
N ASN A 169 3.59 -4.75 5.81
CA ASN A 169 5.00 -4.96 6.11
C ASN A 169 5.77 -3.82 5.50
N THR A 170 6.72 -3.29 6.26
CA THR A 170 7.59 -2.22 5.75
C THR A 170 9.03 -2.69 5.77
N ALA A 171 9.76 -2.39 4.71
CA ALA A 171 11.19 -2.61 4.61
C ALA A 171 11.82 -1.32 4.12
N GLY A 172 12.60 -0.67 4.98
CA GLY A 172 13.36 0.52 4.60
C GLY A 172 14.85 0.22 4.52
N THR A 173 15.54 0.86 3.58
CA THR A 173 17.01 0.76 3.46
C THR A 173 17.63 2.00 4.07
N GLY A 174 18.42 1.88 5.14
CA GLY A 174 19.09 3.03 5.75
C GLY A 174 20.08 3.69 4.78
N ALA A 175 20.80 2.89 4.00
CA ALA A 175 21.88 3.38 3.14
C ALA A 175 21.43 4.04 1.82
N TRP A 176 20.22 3.74 1.32
CA TRP A 176 19.80 4.12 -0.05
C TRP A 176 18.48 4.91 -0.13
N ARG A 177 17.94 5.35 1.02
CA ARG A 177 16.71 6.16 1.09
C ARG A 177 15.50 5.55 0.38
N GLN A 178 15.41 4.21 0.40
CA GLN A 178 14.31 3.47 -0.19
C GLN A 178 13.32 3.00 0.89
N VAL A 179 12.04 3.04 0.55
CA VAL A 179 10.96 2.51 1.36
C VAL A 179 10.17 1.52 0.50
N TYR A 180 10.13 0.26 0.91
CA TYR A 180 9.31 -0.79 0.32
C TYR A 180 8.17 -1.12 1.28
N LEU A 181 6.95 -1.16 0.74
CA LEU A 181 5.74 -1.44 1.49
C LEU A 181 5.02 -2.61 0.84
N TYR A 182 4.74 -3.64 1.62
CA TYR A 182 3.99 -4.80 1.17
C TYR A 182 2.64 -4.85 1.89
N ALA A 183 1.56 -4.82 1.12
CA ALA A 183 0.20 -4.80 1.63
C ALA A 183 -0.53 -6.11 1.31
N HIS A 184 -1.11 -6.74 2.34
CA HIS A 184 -1.95 -7.94 2.17
C HIS A 184 -3.29 -7.57 1.52
N PRO A 185 -3.89 -8.40 0.64
CA PRO A 185 -5.20 -8.16 0.00
C PRO A 185 -6.39 -7.87 0.93
N ALA A 186 -6.20 -8.01 2.24
CA ALA A 186 -7.22 -7.64 3.23
C ALA A 186 -7.32 -6.11 3.42
N LEU A 187 -6.37 -5.37 2.84
CA LEU A 187 -6.29 -3.91 2.84
C LEU A 187 -6.79 -3.29 1.52
N THR A 188 -7.25 -4.10 0.57
CA THR A 188 -7.84 -3.62 -0.68
C THR A 188 -8.98 -2.62 -0.41
N ASP A 189 -8.99 -1.52 -1.15
CA ASP A 189 -9.93 -0.38 -1.02
C ASP A 189 -9.89 0.38 0.33
N ARG A 190 -8.90 0.11 1.19
CA ARG A 190 -8.77 0.76 2.51
C ARG A 190 -7.58 1.69 2.60
N LEU A 191 -6.62 1.54 1.69
CA LEU A 191 -5.39 2.32 1.68
C LEU A 191 -5.54 3.59 0.87
N TYR A 192 -4.85 4.63 1.30
CA TYR A 192 -4.76 5.92 0.64
C TYR A 192 -3.36 6.50 0.87
N GLY A 193 -3.01 7.57 0.16
CA GLY A 193 -1.69 8.19 0.24
C GLY A 193 -0.99 8.19 -1.11
N LEU A 194 0.31 8.47 -1.10
CA LEU A 194 1.14 8.45 -2.31
C LEU A 194 1.22 7.07 -2.97
N CYS A 195 0.97 5.98 -2.23
CA CYS A 195 0.94 4.61 -2.77
C CYS A 195 -0.37 4.20 -3.44
N GLY A 196 -1.37 5.09 -3.56
CA GLY A 196 -2.65 4.78 -4.20
C GLY A 196 -3.60 3.97 -3.32
N HIS A 197 -4.62 3.38 -3.96
CA HIS A 197 -5.77 2.77 -3.28
C HIS A 197 -5.64 1.27 -3.01
N TYR A 198 -4.71 0.61 -3.70
CA TYR A 198 -4.57 -0.85 -3.69
C TYR A 198 -5.91 -1.54 -4.04
N ASN A 199 -6.41 -1.26 -5.23
CA ASN A 199 -7.68 -1.80 -5.74
C ASN A 199 -7.54 -2.46 -7.12
N TYR A 200 -6.30 -2.66 -7.58
CA TYR A 200 -5.97 -3.22 -8.89
C TYR A 200 -6.47 -2.35 -10.07
N TYR A 201 -6.70 -1.06 -9.84
CA TYR A 201 -7.23 -0.13 -10.84
C TYR A 201 -6.34 1.11 -10.96
N THR A 202 -5.37 1.07 -11.87
CA THR A 202 -4.40 2.16 -12.05
C THR A 202 -4.98 3.56 -12.29
N PRO A 203 -6.15 3.77 -12.95
CA PRO A 203 -6.64 5.12 -13.24
C PRO A 203 -7.04 5.96 -12.02
N ASP A 204 -7.22 5.38 -10.84
CA ASP A 204 -7.56 6.13 -9.61
C ASP A 204 -6.44 6.18 -8.56
N ASP A 205 -5.25 5.66 -8.86
CA ASP A 205 -4.13 5.66 -7.92
C ASP A 205 -3.66 7.07 -7.53
N LEU A 206 -3.91 8.07 -8.38
CA LEU A 206 -3.61 9.47 -8.08
C LEU A 206 -4.83 10.20 -7.49
N THR A 207 -5.48 9.55 -6.52
CA THR A 207 -6.57 10.14 -5.75
C THR A 207 -6.03 11.06 -4.65
N HIS A 208 -6.50 12.30 -4.66
CA HIS A 208 -6.15 13.31 -3.69
C HIS A 208 -6.80 13.03 -2.33
N ARG A 209 -6.30 13.67 -1.27
CA ARG A 209 -6.87 13.55 0.08
C ARG A 209 -8.36 13.96 0.15
N ASP A 210 -8.80 14.87 -0.72
CA ASP A 210 -10.21 15.30 -0.81
C ASP A 210 -11.09 14.38 -1.65
N LEU A 211 -10.57 13.21 -2.05
CA LEU A 211 -11.20 12.20 -2.91
C LEU A 211 -11.40 12.62 -4.37
N SER A 212 -10.84 13.76 -4.79
CA SER A 212 -10.76 14.06 -6.22
C SER A 212 -9.72 13.17 -6.90
N VAL A 213 -9.97 12.77 -8.15
CA VAL A 213 -9.08 11.87 -8.91
C VAL A 213 -8.40 12.67 -10.02
N THR A 214 -7.08 12.51 -10.14
CA THR A 214 -6.33 12.97 -11.32
C THR A 214 -5.90 11.74 -12.12
N ALA A 215 -6.00 11.82 -13.45
CA ALA A 215 -5.50 10.74 -14.29
C ALA A 215 -3.99 10.50 -14.02
N PRO A 216 -3.50 9.25 -14.13
CA PRO A 216 -2.08 8.95 -13.99
C PRO A 216 -1.20 9.85 -14.85
N THR A 217 -0.31 10.61 -14.21
CA THR A 217 0.70 11.44 -14.86
C THR A 217 2.02 11.27 -14.15
N PHE A 218 3.12 11.50 -14.87
CA PHE A 218 4.47 11.28 -14.34
C PHE A 218 4.88 12.32 -13.27
N LEU A 219 4.28 13.51 -13.24
CA LEU A 219 4.58 14.56 -12.25
C LEU A 219 3.31 15.10 -11.57
N PRO A 220 2.67 14.33 -10.68
CA PRO A 220 1.39 14.69 -10.11
C PRO A 220 1.55 15.57 -8.86
N ASN A 221 2.15 16.76 -9.01
CA ASN A 221 2.49 17.66 -7.89
C ASN A 221 1.28 18.02 -7.01
N ALA A 222 0.11 18.24 -7.60
CA ALA A 222 -1.10 18.58 -6.85
C ALA A 222 -1.57 17.40 -5.97
N PHE A 223 -1.58 16.19 -6.54
CA PHE A 223 -1.89 14.96 -5.81
C PHE A 223 -0.91 14.75 -4.66
N GLY A 224 0.40 14.84 -4.91
CA GLY A 224 1.40 14.64 -3.86
C GLY A 224 1.28 15.66 -2.74
N ASN A 225 1.03 16.93 -3.07
CA ASN A 225 0.80 17.99 -2.09
C ASN A 225 -0.46 17.80 -1.25
N SER A 226 -1.51 17.14 -1.78
CA SER A 226 -2.73 16.85 -1.01
C SER A 226 -2.47 15.90 0.17
N TRP A 227 -1.40 15.09 0.08
CA TRP A 227 -1.04 14.08 1.07
C TRP A 227 -0.08 14.57 2.16
N LYS A 228 0.14 15.88 2.32
CA LYS A 228 0.86 16.43 3.48
C LYS A 228 0.22 15.98 4.79
N THR A 229 1.05 15.68 5.78
CA THR A 229 0.61 15.36 7.14
C THR A 229 0.43 16.63 7.98
N SER A 230 -0.34 16.54 9.06
CA SER A 230 -0.43 17.62 10.05
C SER A 230 0.86 17.77 10.89
N VAL A 231 1.62 16.67 11.05
CA VAL A 231 2.91 16.66 11.74
C VAL A 231 4.00 17.00 10.74
N GLN A 232 4.62 18.17 10.89
CA GLN A 232 5.70 18.66 10.03
C GLN A 232 6.93 19.03 10.88
N ALA A 233 8.12 18.66 10.40
CA ALA A 233 9.38 19.10 11.02
C ALA A 233 9.70 20.56 10.63
N ASP A 234 9.36 20.95 9.40
CA ASP A 234 9.47 22.32 8.90
C ASP A 234 8.08 23.00 8.93
N SER A 235 7.93 24.07 9.71
CA SER A 235 6.66 24.79 9.83
C SER A 235 6.23 25.47 8.54
N THR A 236 7.14 25.72 7.59
CA THR A 236 6.80 26.25 6.26
C THR A 236 5.93 25.28 5.47
N CYS A 237 6.00 23.98 5.77
CA CYS A 237 5.14 22.95 5.17
C CYS A 237 3.66 23.06 5.57
N LEU A 238 3.35 23.77 6.66
CA LEU A 238 1.97 24.02 7.14
C LEU A 238 1.30 25.19 6.40
N SER A 239 2.05 25.95 5.62
CA SER A 239 1.49 27.00 4.76
C SER A 239 1.00 26.41 3.41
N THR A 240 -0.06 27.00 2.83
CA THR A 240 -0.57 26.68 1.48
C THR A 240 0.57 26.69 0.45
N PRO A 241 0.50 25.82 -0.58
CA PRO A 241 1.60 24.97 -0.98
C PRO A 241 2.83 25.76 -1.44
N LEU A 242 3.99 25.46 -0.85
CA LEU A 242 5.27 25.63 -1.51
C LEU A 242 5.29 24.71 -2.73
N ILE A 243 4.75 25.18 -3.86
CA ILE A 243 5.05 24.59 -5.16
C ILE A 243 6.47 25.05 -5.49
N ARG A 244 7.48 24.36 -4.93
CA ARG A 244 8.80 24.40 -5.56
C ARG A 244 8.70 23.47 -6.76
N GLU A 245 8.34 24.04 -7.91
CA GLU A 245 8.67 23.40 -9.18
C GLU A 245 10.19 23.15 -9.15
N PRO A 246 10.68 21.91 -9.32
CA PRO A 246 12.10 21.65 -9.44
C PRO A 246 12.73 22.64 -10.43
N ILE A 247 13.95 23.09 -10.13
CA ILE A 247 14.70 24.06 -10.96
C ILE A 247 14.77 23.58 -12.44
N ALA A 248 14.74 22.26 -12.68
CA ALA A 248 14.72 21.62 -13.99
C ALA A 248 13.38 21.65 -14.75
N ILE A 249 12.26 22.08 -14.15
CA ILE A 249 10.95 22.16 -14.86
C ILE A 249 10.85 23.43 -15.72
N ARG A 250 11.67 24.45 -15.49
CA ARG A 250 11.66 25.69 -16.29
C ARG A 250 12.00 25.49 -17.78
N SER A 251 12.61 24.36 -18.15
CA SER A 251 12.99 24.01 -19.53
C SER A 251 12.01 23.06 -20.25
N ARG A 252 10.94 22.58 -19.61
CA ARG A 252 9.98 21.65 -20.24
C ARG A 252 8.98 22.39 -21.14
N GLN A 253 9.03 22.18 -22.45
CA GLN A 253 7.90 22.51 -23.33
C GLN A 253 6.79 21.47 -23.12
N LYS A 254 5.65 21.90 -22.55
CA LYS A 254 4.44 21.08 -22.44
C LYS A 254 3.71 21.05 -23.79
N ARG A 255 3.33 19.88 -24.30
CA ARG A 255 2.29 19.77 -25.33
C ARG A 255 0.90 19.95 -24.69
N GLN A 256 -0.11 20.24 -25.52
CA GLN A 256 -1.51 20.44 -25.09
C GLN A 256 -2.14 19.20 -24.43
N ASP A 257 -1.56 18.02 -24.60
CA ASP A 257 -2.00 16.75 -24.00
C ASP A 257 -1.30 16.40 -22.67
N GLY A 258 -0.41 17.26 -22.17
CA GLY A 258 0.34 17.02 -20.94
C GLY A 258 1.60 16.15 -21.08
N SER A 259 1.93 15.68 -22.30
CA SER A 259 3.18 14.97 -22.56
C SER A 259 4.38 15.92 -22.48
N VAL A 260 5.42 15.47 -21.77
CA VAL A 260 6.73 16.12 -21.73
C VAL A 260 7.55 15.50 -22.85
N VAL A 261 7.78 16.24 -23.94
CA VAL A 261 8.75 15.83 -24.95
C VAL A 261 10.03 16.56 -24.65
N ASP A 262 10.87 15.92 -23.85
CA ASP A 262 12.23 16.40 -23.67
C ASP A 262 13.07 15.96 -24.87
N PRO A 263 13.70 16.89 -25.63
CA PRO A 263 14.49 16.54 -26.81
C PRO A 263 15.57 15.48 -26.54
N CYS A 264 16.01 15.36 -25.29
CA CYS A 264 17.06 14.41 -24.91
C CYS A 264 16.53 13.08 -24.35
N TRP A 265 15.22 12.93 -24.13
CA TRP A 265 14.61 11.75 -23.50
C TRP A 265 14.88 10.45 -24.24
N ASN A 266 14.73 10.41 -25.57
CA ASN A 266 14.96 9.17 -26.34
C ASN A 266 16.41 8.67 -26.19
N GLU A 267 17.38 9.60 -26.26
CA GLU A 267 18.80 9.29 -26.11
C GLU A 267 19.13 8.86 -24.67
N THR A 268 18.60 9.58 -23.67
CA THR A 268 18.85 9.24 -22.26
C THR A 268 18.17 7.95 -21.86
N TYR A 269 16.96 7.65 -22.35
CA TYR A 269 16.27 6.39 -22.11
C TYR A 269 17.04 5.21 -22.69
N ALA A 270 17.47 5.26 -23.95
CA ALA A 270 18.26 4.20 -24.55
C ALA A 270 19.55 3.93 -23.75
N LYS A 271 20.26 4.99 -23.36
CA LYS A 271 21.47 4.89 -22.53
C LYS A 271 21.17 4.30 -21.15
N CYS A 272 20.10 4.74 -20.49
CA CYS A 272 19.69 4.23 -19.19
C CYS A 272 19.27 2.76 -19.27
N TYR A 273 18.53 2.37 -20.30
CA TYR A 273 18.14 0.98 -20.52
C TYR A 273 19.36 0.08 -20.74
N GLU A 274 20.30 0.50 -21.58
CA GLU A 274 21.56 -0.23 -21.79
C GLU A 274 22.32 -0.41 -20.48
N ILE A 275 22.57 0.65 -19.72
CA ILE A 275 23.30 0.59 -18.44
C ILE A 275 22.58 -0.31 -17.43
N LEU A 276 21.28 -0.08 -17.23
CA LEU A 276 20.50 -0.79 -16.21
C LEU A 276 20.27 -2.26 -16.56
N SER A 277 20.26 -2.63 -17.84
CA SER A 277 20.18 -4.03 -18.29
C SER A 277 21.37 -4.90 -17.84
N THR A 278 22.50 -4.28 -17.51
CA THR A 278 23.70 -4.96 -17.01
C THR A 278 23.71 -5.16 -15.51
N VAL A 279 22.74 -4.61 -14.78
CA VAL A 279 22.66 -4.75 -13.32
C VAL A 279 22.38 -6.21 -12.97
N GLU A 280 23.15 -6.73 -12.01
CA GLU A 280 23.09 -8.13 -11.59
C GLU A 280 23.33 -8.24 -10.08
N TYR A 281 22.61 -9.17 -9.44
CA TYR A 281 22.82 -9.55 -8.06
C TYR A 281 22.71 -11.08 -7.90
N ASN A 282 23.83 -11.74 -7.61
CA ASN A 282 23.91 -13.19 -7.36
C ASN A 282 23.23 -14.03 -8.46
N GLY A 283 23.45 -13.67 -9.72
CA GLY A 283 22.86 -14.31 -10.90
C GLY A 283 21.41 -13.92 -11.19
N ASN A 284 20.82 -13.00 -10.42
CA ASN A 284 19.49 -12.45 -10.68
C ASN A 284 19.61 -11.13 -11.43
N TYR A 285 18.73 -10.94 -12.41
CA TYR A 285 18.67 -9.77 -13.27
C TYR A 285 17.33 -9.04 -13.08
N PRO A 286 17.28 -7.73 -13.37
CA PRO A 286 16.02 -7.00 -13.40
C PRO A 286 15.00 -7.63 -14.35
N THR A 287 13.72 -7.60 -13.96
CA THR A 287 12.62 -7.93 -14.87
C THR A 287 12.46 -6.85 -15.94
N GLU A 288 11.79 -7.17 -17.05
CA GLU A 288 11.52 -6.18 -18.11
C GLU A 288 10.72 -4.97 -17.57
N GLU A 289 9.75 -5.20 -16.70
CA GLU A 289 8.99 -4.14 -16.03
C GLU A 289 9.89 -3.26 -15.17
N GLN A 290 10.79 -3.85 -14.39
CA GLN A 290 11.76 -3.10 -13.60
C GLN A 290 12.69 -2.28 -14.51
N LEU A 291 13.19 -2.85 -15.62
CA LEU A 291 14.02 -2.10 -16.56
C LEU A 291 13.27 -0.91 -17.12
N GLN A 292 12.06 -1.11 -17.65
CA GLN A 292 11.27 -0.05 -18.26
C GLN A 292 11.01 1.10 -17.28
N ILE A 293 10.58 0.79 -16.06
CA ILE A 293 10.27 1.79 -15.02
C ILE A 293 11.55 2.51 -14.57
N ASN A 294 12.62 1.79 -14.22
CA ASN A 294 13.84 2.44 -13.71
C ASN A 294 14.59 3.18 -14.82
N SER A 295 14.50 2.75 -16.08
CA SER A 295 15.03 3.50 -17.23
C SER A 295 14.24 4.78 -17.49
N MET A 296 12.92 4.80 -17.27
CA MET A 296 12.11 6.01 -17.36
C MET A 296 12.51 7.05 -16.30
N PHE A 297 12.67 6.61 -15.05
CA PHE A 297 13.19 7.47 -13.96
C PHE A 297 14.59 8.00 -14.28
N CYS A 298 15.50 7.10 -14.66
CA CYS A 298 16.86 7.43 -15.09
C CYS A 298 16.91 8.46 -16.22
N ALA A 299 16.09 8.26 -17.26
CA ALA A 299 16.07 9.11 -18.44
C ALA A 299 15.64 10.54 -18.09
N THR A 300 14.65 10.67 -17.22
CA THR A 300 14.09 11.96 -16.79
C THR A 300 15.13 12.76 -16.02
N ASP A 301 15.77 12.13 -15.04
CA ASP A 301 16.82 12.74 -14.24
C ASP A 301 18.04 13.10 -15.06
N LEU A 302 18.55 12.14 -15.86
CA LEU A 302 19.74 12.36 -16.67
C LEU A 302 19.51 13.51 -17.67
N CYS A 303 18.29 13.65 -18.17
CA CYS A 303 17.96 14.75 -19.04
C CYS A 303 17.95 16.09 -18.30
N ALA A 304 17.41 16.13 -17.08
CA ALA A 304 17.51 17.30 -16.20
C ALA A 304 18.96 17.68 -15.88
N PHE A 305 19.84 16.71 -15.58
CA PHE A 305 21.27 16.95 -15.38
C PHE A 305 21.93 17.61 -16.60
N LYS A 306 21.67 17.07 -17.81
CA LYS A 306 22.20 17.62 -19.06
C LYS A 306 21.74 19.06 -19.29
N GLN A 307 20.46 19.36 -19.08
CA GLN A 307 19.90 20.69 -19.28
C GLN A 307 20.40 21.73 -18.25
N ALA A 308 20.67 21.29 -17.02
CA ALA A 308 21.24 22.14 -15.98
C ALA A 308 22.73 22.44 -16.20
N GLY A 309 23.37 21.80 -17.18
CA GLY A 309 24.81 21.95 -17.43
C GLY A 309 25.67 21.31 -16.33
N ASN A 310 25.15 20.30 -15.64
CA ASN A 310 25.89 19.59 -14.60
C ASN A 310 27.11 18.87 -15.20
N ASN A 311 28.20 18.78 -14.45
CA ASN A 311 29.44 18.18 -14.95
C ASN A 311 29.34 16.65 -15.04
N GLN A 312 30.28 16.03 -15.75
CA GLN A 312 30.27 14.57 -15.96
C GLN A 312 30.42 13.78 -14.65
N SER A 313 31.14 14.30 -13.65
CA SER A 313 31.30 13.64 -12.36
C SER A 313 29.98 13.54 -11.59
N ASP A 314 29.13 14.56 -11.66
CA ASP A 314 27.80 14.56 -11.04
C ASP A 314 26.89 13.54 -11.73
N ILE A 315 26.95 13.48 -13.07
CA ILE A 315 26.23 12.49 -13.87
C ILE A 315 26.68 11.06 -13.53
N ASP A 316 27.99 10.80 -13.44
CA ASP A 316 28.53 9.49 -13.10
C ASP A 316 28.21 9.09 -11.64
N GLY A 317 28.13 10.07 -10.74
CA GLY A 317 27.65 9.88 -9.38
C GLY A 317 26.19 9.41 -9.36
N TYR A 318 25.32 10.09 -10.11
CA TYR A 318 23.92 9.71 -10.26
C TYR A 318 23.74 8.30 -10.85
N ILE A 319 24.44 7.99 -11.95
CA ILE A 319 24.38 6.67 -12.60
C ILE A 319 24.77 5.55 -11.63
N ARG A 320 25.80 5.77 -10.80
CA ARG A 320 26.17 4.80 -9.75
C ARG A 320 25.07 4.61 -8.70
N ALA A 321 24.41 5.70 -8.28
CA ALA A 321 23.32 5.62 -7.32
C ALA A 321 22.14 4.80 -7.87
N ILE A 322 21.71 5.04 -9.11
CA ILE A 322 20.58 4.29 -9.69
C ILE A 322 20.90 2.82 -9.96
N ILE A 323 22.16 2.49 -10.29
CA ILE A 323 22.63 1.10 -10.38
C ILE A 323 22.48 0.39 -9.03
N GLU A 324 22.99 0.99 -7.94
CA GLU A 324 22.90 0.38 -6.61
C GLU A 324 21.46 0.28 -6.10
N MET A 325 20.61 1.26 -6.45
CA MET A 325 19.17 1.20 -6.17
C MET A 325 18.47 0.03 -6.87
N LEU A 326 18.74 -0.17 -8.17
CA LEU A 326 18.16 -1.26 -8.92
C LEU A 326 18.71 -2.60 -8.43
N LYS A 327 20.02 -2.68 -8.18
CA LYS A 327 20.66 -3.87 -7.59
C LYS A 327 20.04 -4.25 -6.26
N THR A 328 19.74 -3.27 -5.41
CA THR A 328 19.02 -3.47 -4.15
C THR A 328 17.60 -4.01 -4.39
N THR A 329 16.88 -3.45 -5.37
CA THR A 329 15.55 -3.94 -5.78
C THR A 329 15.61 -5.42 -6.22
N VAL A 330 16.59 -5.77 -7.07
CA VAL A 330 16.81 -7.13 -7.55
C VAL A 330 17.17 -8.08 -6.41
N MET A 331 18.06 -7.67 -5.51
CA MET A 331 18.39 -8.42 -4.29
C MET A 331 17.12 -8.74 -3.48
N TYR A 332 16.24 -7.76 -3.29
CA TYR A 332 15.01 -7.94 -2.54
C TYR A 332 14.04 -8.91 -3.18
N ASP A 333 13.82 -8.78 -4.48
CA ASP A 333 12.88 -9.64 -5.19
C ASP A 333 13.46 -11.07 -5.31
N ALA A 334 14.79 -11.22 -5.41
CA ALA A 334 15.49 -12.51 -5.33
C ALA A 334 15.40 -13.15 -3.93
N MET A 335 15.44 -12.36 -2.85
CA MET A 335 15.20 -12.85 -1.50
C MET A 335 13.73 -13.22 -1.26
N ALA A 336 12.82 -12.65 -2.04
CA ALA A 336 11.37 -12.84 -1.94
C ALA A 336 10.82 -14.04 -2.73
N THR A 337 11.64 -14.76 -3.53
CA THR A 337 11.17 -15.85 -4.41
C THR A 337 12.01 -17.14 -4.26
N PRO A 338 11.37 -18.32 -4.40
CA PRO A 338 11.24 -18.91 -5.73
C PRO A 338 9.82 -19.36 -6.04
N GLY A 339 9.25 -18.79 -7.10
CA GLY A 339 7.95 -19.17 -7.66
C GLY A 339 7.19 -17.97 -8.19
N ALA A 340 7.71 -17.31 -9.23
CA ALA A 340 6.90 -16.42 -10.05
C ALA A 340 5.85 -17.27 -10.79
N ALA A 341 4.76 -17.59 -10.11
CA ALA A 341 3.52 -17.98 -10.77
C ALA A 341 2.78 -16.70 -11.17
N PRO A 342 2.02 -16.69 -12.28
CA PRO A 342 1.05 -15.64 -12.53
C PRO A 342 0.13 -15.50 -11.32
N ILE A 343 -0.38 -14.28 -11.04
CA ILE A 343 -1.34 -14.01 -9.95
C ILE A 343 -2.37 -15.13 -9.94
N LYS A 344 -2.30 -16.04 -8.98
CA LYS A 344 -3.28 -17.12 -8.88
C LYS A 344 -4.62 -16.46 -8.58
N ASP A 345 -5.71 -16.98 -9.15
CA ASP A 345 -7.08 -16.54 -8.84
C ASP A 345 -7.37 -16.51 -7.33
N VAL A 346 -6.60 -17.29 -6.56
CA VAL A 346 -6.57 -17.37 -5.09
C VAL A 346 -6.20 -16.03 -4.41
N CYS A 347 -5.47 -15.15 -5.08
CA CYS A 347 -5.00 -13.87 -4.55
C CYS A 347 -5.98 -12.73 -4.70
N LEU A 348 -7.05 -12.95 -5.46
CA LEU A 348 -8.09 -11.95 -5.62
C LEU A 348 -9.07 -12.13 -4.46
N PRO A 349 -9.50 -11.05 -3.78
CA PRO A 349 -10.36 -11.15 -2.60
C PRO A 349 -11.68 -11.85 -2.96
N CYS A 350 -11.76 -13.17 -2.76
CA CYS A 350 -12.85 -14.04 -3.20
C CYS A 350 -13.49 -13.59 -4.54
N LEU A 351 -12.83 -13.80 -5.67
CA LEU A 351 -13.50 -13.66 -6.97
C LEU A 351 -14.41 -14.85 -7.22
N GLY A 352 -15.70 -14.70 -6.93
CA GLY A 352 -16.67 -15.30 -7.83
C GLY A 352 -16.44 -14.69 -9.21
N THR A 353 -16.34 -15.52 -10.25
CA THR A 353 -16.23 -15.02 -11.63
C THR A 353 -17.45 -14.16 -11.94
N CYS A 354 -17.25 -12.91 -12.38
CA CYS A 354 -18.34 -12.07 -12.86
C CYS A 354 -18.85 -12.65 -14.19
N GLY A 355 -20.13 -13.03 -14.25
CA GLY A 355 -20.77 -13.35 -15.52
C GLY A 355 -21.13 -12.09 -16.31
N ASP A 356 -21.37 -12.24 -17.61
CA ASP A 356 -21.93 -11.16 -18.45
C ASP A 356 -23.20 -10.60 -17.78
N GLY A 357 -23.19 -9.31 -17.42
CA GLY A 357 -24.31 -8.64 -16.75
C GLY A 357 -24.10 -8.27 -15.27
N GLY A 358 -22.93 -8.51 -14.67
CA GLY A 358 -22.59 -7.99 -13.34
C GLY A 358 -23.09 -8.83 -12.15
N ASN A 359 -23.47 -10.10 -12.41
CA ASN A 359 -23.86 -11.05 -11.38
C ASN A 359 -22.69 -11.97 -10.98
N CYS A 360 -22.56 -12.21 -9.67
CA CYS A 360 -21.67 -13.20 -9.08
C CYS A 360 -22.01 -14.62 -9.54
N ARG A 361 -21.00 -15.50 -9.62
CA ARG A 361 -21.19 -16.95 -9.80
C ARG A 361 -20.36 -17.70 -8.75
N PHE A 362 -21.02 -18.38 -7.82
CA PHE A 362 -20.40 -19.16 -6.74
C PHE A 362 -21.04 -20.56 -6.60
N GLN A 363 -20.26 -21.59 -6.24
CA GLN A 363 -20.78 -22.94 -5.99
C GLN A 363 -20.99 -23.14 -4.47
N CYS A 364 -22.24 -23.16 -4.01
CA CYS A 364 -22.61 -23.37 -2.60
C CYS A 364 -22.90 -24.84 -2.28
N ASP A 365 -22.75 -25.21 -1.00
CA ASP A 365 -23.18 -26.51 -0.50
C ASP A 365 -24.71 -26.69 -0.60
N SER A 366 -25.17 -27.94 -0.64
CA SER A 366 -26.60 -28.28 -0.80
C SER A 366 -27.56 -27.68 0.25
N SER A 367 -27.04 -27.22 1.39
CA SER A 367 -27.82 -26.59 2.48
C SER A 367 -27.79 -25.06 2.47
N GLU A 368 -27.19 -24.45 1.46
CA GLU A 368 -26.93 -23.01 1.37
C GLU A 368 -27.50 -22.43 0.08
N GLU A 369 -27.77 -21.13 0.07
CA GLU A 369 -28.13 -20.37 -1.13
C GLU A 369 -27.09 -19.29 -1.43
N GLU A 370 -26.87 -19.07 -2.72
CA GLU A 370 -26.06 -17.99 -3.25
C GLU A 370 -26.78 -16.66 -3.05
N VAL A 371 -26.09 -15.68 -2.45
CA VAL A 371 -26.63 -14.33 -2.30
C VAL A 371 -25.78 -13.37 -3.13
N SER A 372 -26.38 -12.79 -4.16
CA SER A 372 -25.75 -11.84 -5.09
C SER A 372 -26.00 -10.38 -4.69
N GLY A 373 -24.99 -9.52 -4.89
CA GLY A 373 -25.18 -8.06 -5.05
C GLY A 373 -24.81 -7.65 -6.47
N TRP A 374 -25.46 -6.61 -7.01
CA TRP A 374 -24.98 -5.93 -8.23
C TRP A 374 -23.60 -5.33 -7.94
N CYS A 375 -22.56 -5.77 -8.66
CA CYS A 375 -21.20 -5.28 -8.44
C CYS A 375 -20.94 -3.95 -9.19
N PRO A 376 -20.29 -2.99 -8.51
CA PRO A 376 -18.84 -2.84 -8.70
C PRO A 376 -18.10 -3.09 -7.38
N PHE A 377 -18.23 -4.32 -6.86
CA PHE A 377 -17.64 -4.89 -5.64
C PHE A 377 -18.48 -4.79 -4.33
N LYS A 378 -19.41 -5.75 -4.16
CA LYS A 378 -19.70 -6.34 -2.84
C LYS A 378 -19.54 -7.87 -2.93
N LYS A 379 -18.77 -8.44 -2.01
CA LYS A 379 -18.32 -9.84 -1.97
C LYS A 379 -19.48 -10.84 -2.14
N CYS A 380 -19.34 -11.78 -3.08
CA CYS A 380 -20.22 -12.94 -3.20
C CYS A 380 -20.09 -13.83 -1.95
N LYS A 381 -21.20 -14.38 -1.42
CA LYS A 381 -21.21 -15.29 -0.25
C LYS A 381 -22.29 -16.37 -0.38
N CYS A 382 -22.07 -17.53 0.25
CA CYS A 382 -23.11 -18.51 0.54
C CYS A 382 -23.74 -18.23 1.91
N CYS A 383 -25.06 -18.38 2.02
CA CYS A 383 -25.80 -18.23 3.27
C CYS A 383 -26.65 -19.48 3.53
N LYS A 384 -26.69 -19.96 4.78
CA LYS A 384 -27.61 -21.04 5.18
C LYS A 384 -29.05 -20.55 5.20
N LYS A 385 -29.97 -21.34 4.62
CA LYS A 385 -31.41 -21.12 4.77
C LYS A 385 -31.79 -21.15 6.25
N LYS A 386 -32.29 -20.03 6.79
CA LYS A 386 -33.09 -20.07 8.02
C LYS A 386 -34.55 -20.39 7.66
N PRO A 387 -35.31 -21.13 8.49
CA PRO A 387 -36.64 -21.62 8.10
C PRO A 387 -37.75 -20.55 8.06
N THR A 388 -37.46 -19.27 8.30
CA THR A 388 -38.53 -18.26 8.47
C THR A 388 -38.06 -16.88 8.00
N CYS A 389 -38.34 -16.54 6.75
CA CYS A 389 -38.52 -15.18 6.23
C CYS A 389 -39.35 -15.31 4.93
N GLU A 390 -40.67 -15.37 5.08
CA GLU A 390 -41.59 -15.18 3.96
C GLU A 390 -41.76 -13.67 3.71
N ASP A 391 -41.75 -13.27 2.44
CA ASP A 391 -42.11 -11.94 1.89
C ASP A 391 -41.10 -10.77 1.88
N PHE A 392 -39.87 -10.99 1.38
CA PHE A 392 -39.06 -9.87 0.85
C PHE A 392 -38.34 -10.22 -0.45
N THR A 393 -38.65 -9.54 -1.55
CA THR A 393 -37.84 -9.57 -2.79
C THR A 393 -37.26 -8.20 -3.11
N CYS A 394 -35.93 -8.12 -3.10
CA CYS A 394 -35.18 -7.00 -3.64
C CYS A 394 -35.28 -7.06 -5.18
N GLY A 395 -35.73 -5.98 -5.83
CA GLY A 395 -35.79 -5.94 -7.29
C GLY A 395 -34.40 -5.79 -7.92
N GLU A 396 -34.26 -6.16 -9.20
CA GLU A 396 -33.06 -5.86 -10.00
C GLU A 396 -32.70 -4.36 -9.89
N GLY A 397 -31.46 -4.07 -9.52
CA GLY A 397 -30.94 -2.70 -9.34
C GLY A 397 -30.96 -2.15 -7.91
N GLY A 398 -31.28 -2.95 -6.89
CA GLY A 398 -31.13 -2.54 -5.49
C GLY A 398 -32.14 -1.47 -5.03
N THR A 399 -33.30 -1.41 -5.70
CA THR A 399 -34.43 -0.55 -5.31
C THR A 399 -35.56 -1.41 -4.74
N CYS A 400 -36.20 -0.95 -3.65
CA CYS A 400 -37.37 -1.61 -3.06
C CYS A 400 -38.50 -1.56 -4.10
N ARG A 401 -38.85 -2.70 -4.73
CA ARG A 401 -39.84 -2.74 -5.82
C ARG A 401 -41.22 -3.26 -5.43
N SER A 402 -41.49 -3.49 -4.15
CA SER A 402 -42.76 -4.08 -3.71
C SER A 402 -43.31 -3.46 -2.40
N CYS A 403 -43.21 -2.15 -2.24
CA CYS A 403 -43.91 -1.46 -1.14
C CYS A 403 -45.13 -0.72 -1.69
N SER A 404 -46.34 -1.19 -1.35
CA SER A 404 -47.55 -0.37 -1.50
C SER A 404 -47.68 0.48 -0.23
N CYS A 405 -47.20 1.72 -0.23
CA CYS A 405 -47.43 2.63 0.90
C CYS A 405 -48.90 3.06 0.96
N MET A 406 -49.38 3.45 2.14
CA MET A 406 -50.74 3.97 2.31
C MET A 406 -50.91 5.33 1.62
N GLU A 407 -52.15 5.72 1.33
CA GLU A 407 -52.47 6.99 0.68
C GLU A 407 -51.93 8.19 1.51
N GLY A 408 -51.01 8.96 0.92
CA GLY A 408 -50.35 10.10 1.56
C GLY A 408 -48.96 9.85 2.16
N GLU A 409 -48.36 8.68 1.92
CA GLU A 409 -46.97 8.35 2.29
C GLU A 409 -46.06 8.22 1.05
N GLU A 410 -44.77 8.54 1.22
CA GLU A 410 -43.75 8.43 0.17
C GLU A 410 -42.68 7.41 0.59
N VAL A 411 -42.22 6.59 -0.35
CA VAL A 411 -41.07 5.69 -0.15
C VAL A 411 -39.79 6.53 -0.14
N ILE A 412 -39.01 6.44 0.93
CA ILE A 412 -37.66 7.02 0.96
C ILE A 412 -36.65 5.89 0.75
N SER A 413 -35.94 5.92 -0.38
CA SER A 413 -34.95 4.91 -0.72
C SER A 413 -33.61 5.15 0.00
N GLY A 414 -33.14 4.15 0.75
CA GLY A 414 -31.71 3.94 1.01
C GLY A 414 -31.19 2.84 0.08
N GLN A 415 -30.00 3.01 -0.50
CA GLN A 415 -29.31 1.90 -1.16
C GLN A 415 -29.03 0.82 -0.11
N CYS A 416 -29.62 -0.37 -0.22
CA CYS A 416 -29.54 -1.38 0.84
C CYS A 416 -28.11 -1.89 1.07
N PRO A 417 -27.63 -1.82 2.31
CA PRO A 417 -27.18 -3.03 2.99
C PRO A 417 -27.74 -3.07 4.43
N MET A 418 -28.86 -3.77 4.60
CA MET A 418 -29.55 -4.08 5.86
C MET A 418 -29.71 -2.92 6.87
N GLU A 419 -30.72 -2.07 6.65
CA GLU A 419 -31.88 -1.89 7.55
C GLU A 419 -33.11 -1.68 6.64
N GLY A 420 -34.28 -2.23 6.99
CA GLY A 420 -35.42 -2.44 6.07
C GLY A 420 -35.97 -1.19 5.33
N CYS A 421 -36.75 -1.41 4.27
CA CYS A 421 -37.45 -0.33 3.56
C CYS A 421 -38.50 0.33 4.49
N LEU A 422 -38.56 1.67 4.54
CA LEU A 422 -39.49 2.43 5.38
C LEU A 422 -40.46 3.27 4.51
N CYS A 423 -41.76 3.26 4.83
CA CYS A 423 -42.71 4.27 4.34
C CYS A 423 -42.70 5.47 5.32
N CYS A 424 -42.61 6.70 4.80
CA CYS A 424 -42.55 7.90 5.63
C CYS A 424 -43.64 8.90 5.24
N LYS A 425 -44.19 9.61 6.23
CA LYS A 425 -45.19 10.67 6.01
C LYS A 425 -44.51 12.03 5.99
N LYS A 426 -44.71 12.78 4.90
CA LYS A 426 -44.12 14.12 4.70
C LYS A 426 -44.93 15.19 5.46
N LYS A 427 -44.27 15.95 6.33
CA LYS A 427 -44.78 17.21 6.89
C LYS A 427 -43.86 18.36 6.45
N PRO A 428 -44.32 19.63 6.43
CA PRO A 428 -43.51 20.75 5.96
C PRO A 428 -42.16 20.81 6.73
N GLY A 429 -41.07 20.46 6.04
CA GLY A 429 -39.70 20.51 6.57
C GLY A 429 -39.21 19.31 7.41
N LYS A 430 -39.98 18.22 7.57
CA LYS A 430 -39.52 17.05 8.35
C LYS A 430 -40.20 15.74 7.90
N TYR A 431 -39.45 14.64 7.85
CA TYR A 431 -39.97 13.28 7.65
C TYR A 431 -40.19 12.60 9.01
N THR A 432 -41.24 11.78 9.13
CA THR A 432 -41.45 10.89 10.27
C THR A 432 -41.67 9.47 9.72
N CYS A 433 -40.83 8.52 10.14
CA CYS A 433 -40.84 7.14 9.67
C CYS A 433 -41.09 6.21 10.86
N LEU A 434 -41.88 5.15 10.66
CA LEU A 434 -42.15 4.13 11.68
C LEU A 434 -41.55 2.80 11.23
N LEU A 435 -40.84 2.12 12.13
CA LEU A 435 -40.47 0.71 11.95
C LEU A 435 -41.75 -0.12 12.13
N THR A 436 -42.29 -0.67 11.04
CA THR A 436 -43.48 -1.52 11.12
C THR A 436 -43.08 -2.91 11.57
N THR A 437 -43.08 -3.17 12.89
CA THR A 437 -43.01 -4.55 13.42
C THR A 437 -44.36 -5.10 13.85
N GLU A 438 -45.47 -4.38 13.62
CA GLU A 438 -46.81 -4.84 13.98
C GLU A 438 -47.78 -4.66 12.82
N ALA A 439 -48.34 -5.77 12.35
CA ALA A 439 -49.56 -5.78 11.55
C ALA A 439 -50.75 -5.41 12.46
N PRO A 440 -51.61 -4.44 12.11
CA PRO A 440 -52.90 -4.32 12.74
C PRO A 440 -53.86 -5.37 12.15
N ARG A 441 -54.72 -5.92 13.02
CA ARG A 441 -55.76 -6.90 12.68
C ARG A 441 -56.79 -6.41 11.67
#